data_AF-A0A3E1F088-F1
#
_entry.id   AF-A0A3E1F088-F1
#
_cell.length_a   1.000
_cell.length_b   1.000
_cell.length_c   1.000
_cell.angle_alpha   90.00
_cell.angle_beta   90.00
_cell.angle_gamma   90.00
#
_symmetry.space_group_name_H-M   'P 1'
#
loop_
_entity.id
_entity.type
_entity.pdbx_description
1 polymer ?
#
loop_
_entity_poly.entity_id
_entity_poly.type
_entity_poly.pdbx_seq_one_letter_code
_entity_poly.pdbx_strand_id
1 'polypeptide(L)'
;MKNPKYLVHPLKNKFNMKHAFLFILLFSFTISVKAQFTDIYQNKKYEIHNLVLKAEIKAAYSPSQLEIVQSRNEEKPEDWAKVEDKIFDIAVNQVKNEISFFKIQSKAIDFRNRIQEWKRINGRDSYSTMQPNFTSIDIDLVSVLNNCAVYAMKFNFVINKNSYYGDDEAVITQYYFANFKKGTVTPFNEQLTQEQQNKLKDLCLNRFKKLYLLQTQKLALDELDNDEKMNLDHNSSFASKIFFSEAIIYPYLAGVIVEFPQYSNSSKLFFNYPVRVFLKGNDVQQLLKDFPIIEPAFSNPLKAPTPNQIEQLNNDENFNLIRFSTAPKELDMLEYLDPKKSIYTLSIDNIYHRDTTQTRQSTKKFFFNKQGLVTAVETRDGNDKLFREERFTYNENAQLIKVEKTSRESNIDFHYYNGKKLNYIEKVYIDNDSRYDEDLNVSINQEHFIYNGNYRYQVKIHLTDEFKPSGYQHFRYLKENKYCTNSYCLLLNENKDVVGVRLERGSPMDILTNENNQAVESFLDYDRHHHQFSYDDQNRILELRSTHDRSNGLNVNYEYSDSPTQPLIIKEEQRSYSNVNYREYIYRLEFYNH
;
A
#
# COMPACT_ATOMS: atom_id res chain seq x y z
N MET A 1 -6.29 49.86 -64.45
CA MET A 1 -6.51 51.04 -63.59
C MET A 1 -7.14 50.57 -62.28
N LYS A 2 -6.49 50.91 -61.15
CA LYS A 2 -6.99 50.99 -59.75
C LYS A 2 -7.73 49.79 -59.12
N ASN A 3 -6.97 49.03 -58.31
CA ASN A 3 -7.47 48.32 -57.13
C ASN A 3 -7.51 49.31 -55.94
N PRO A 4 -8.59 49.40 -55.14
CA PRO A 4 -8.57 50.11 -53.87
C PRO A 4 -8.24 49.19 -52.70
N LYS A 5 -7.48 49.76 -51.78
CA LYS A 5 -6.97 49.22 -50.52
C LYS A 5 -8.10 49.02 -49.51
N TYR A 6 -8.02 47.95 -48.71
CA TYR A 6 -8.46 47.98 -47.33
C TYR A 6 -7.30 47.58 -46.41
N LEU A 7 -7.10 48.42 -45.39
CA LEU A 7 -6.08 48.32 -44.36
C LEU A 7 -6.30 47.08 -43.49
N VAL A 8 -5.22 46.35 -43.21
CA VAL A 8 -5.11 45.49 -42.03
C VAL A 8 -3.92 45.99 -41.21
N HIS A 9 -4.20 46.48 -40.01
CA HIS A 9 -3.19 46.76 -38.98
C HIS A 9 -2.69 45.44 -38.39
N PRO A 10 -1.37 45.19 -38.30
CA PRO A 10 -0.84 44.14 -37.44
C PRO A 10 -0.52 44.73 -36.06
N LEU A 11 -1.26 44.30 -35.04
CA LEU A 11 -0.87 44.47 -33.64
C LEU A 11 0.36 43.60 -33.35
N LYS A 12 1.51 44.26 -33.17
CA LYS A 12 2.71 43.69 -32.57
C LYS A 12 2.42 43.33 -31.11
N ASN A 13 2.25 42.04 -30.81
CA ASN A 13 2.55 41.53 -29.47
C ASN A 13 3.90 40.84 -29.50
N LYS A 14 4.94 41.57 -29.08
CA LYS A 14 6.24 40.98 -28.70
C LYS A 14 6.01 40.17 -27.42
N PHE A 15 5.64 38.89 -27.56
CA PHE A 15 5.69 37.95 -26.46
C PHE A 15 7.15 37.79 -26.03
N ASN A 16 7.47 38.31 -24.84
CA ASN A 16 8.82 38.39 -24.32
C ASN A 16 9.23 37.00 -23.79
N MET A 17 9.81 36.15 -24.66
CA MET A 17 10.20 34.74 -24.42
C MET A 17 10.95 34.51 -23.10
N LYS A 18 11.66 35.52 -22.59
CA LYS A 18 12.37 35.44 -21.29
C LYS A 18 11.45 35.28 -20.08
N HIS A 19 10.22 35.80 -20.13
CA HIS A 19 9.27 35.70 -19.01
C HIS A 19 8.54 34.34 -19.01
N ALA A 20 8.27 33.77 -20.19
CA ALA A 20 7.71 32.43 -20.31
C ALA A 20 8.71 31.35 -19.87
N PHE A 21 10.00 31.50 -20.19
CA PHE A 21 11.04 30.58 -19.74
C PHE A 21 11.28 30.66 -18.23
N LEU A 22 11.19 31.86 -17.63
CA LEU A 22 11.27 32.03 -16.17
C LEU A 22 10.05 31.43 -15.46
N PHE A 23 8.84 31.57 -16.03
CA PHE A 23 7.62 30.94 -15.48
C PHE A 23 7.66 29.41 -15.59
N ILE A 24 8.17 28.86 -16.69
CA ILE A 24 8.36 27.41 -16.85
C ILE A 24 9.42 26.92 -15.87
N LEU A 25 10.55 27.62 -15.68
CA LEU A 25 11.54 27.26 -14.65
C LEU A 25 10.95 27.35 -13.23
N LEU A 26 10.19 28.40 -12.90
CA LEU A 26 9.54 28.55 -11.59
C LEU A 26 8.49 27.46 -11.30
N PHE A 27 7.78 26.96 -12.32
CA PHE A 27 6.86 25.83 -12.18
C PHE A 27 7.56 24.46 -12.24
N SER A 28 8.73 24.36 -12.87
CA SER A 28 9.50 23.10 -12.95
C SER A 28 10.22 22.75 -11.64
N PHE A 29 10.41 23.72 -10.74
CA PHE A 29 11.12 23.53 -9.46
C PHE A 29 10.22 23.20 -8.26
N THR A 30 8.89 23.06 -8.42
CA THR A 30 7.97 22.82 -7.29
C THR A 30 7.04 21.63 -7.47
N ILE A 31 7.43 20.61 -8.23
CA ILE A 31 6.85 19.27 -8.01
C ILE A 31 7.62 18.62 -6.86
N SER A 32 7.54 19.25 -5.68
CA SER A 32 7.89 18.56 -4.43
C SER A 32 6.77 17.55 -4.19
N VAL A 33 7.04 16.28 -4.47
CA VAL A 33 6.16 15.18 -4.05
C VAL A 33 6.12 15.24 -2.52
N LYS A 34 5.08 15.84 -1.95
CA LYS A 34 4.90 15.92 -0.50
C LYS A 34 4.71 14.49 0.03
N ALA A 35 5.63 14.03 0.87
CA ALA A 35 5.44 12.78 1.62
C ALA A 35 4.65 13.09 2.90
N GLN A 36 3.75 12.20 3.31
CA GLN A 36 3.01 12.32 4.55
C GLN A 36 3.39 11.17 5.50
N PHE A 37 3.78 11.52 6.73
CA PHE A 37 4.10 10.56 7.78
C PHE A 37 3.12 10.68 8.94
N THR A 38 2.67 9.55 9.47
CA THR A 38 1.70 9.52 10.57
C THR A 38 2.35 9.04 11.85
N ASP A 39 2.35 9.86 12.90
CA ASP A 39 2.63 9.41 14.26
C ASP A 39 1.34 8.85 14.88
N ILE A 40 1.26 7.52 14.84
CA ILE A 40 0.10 6.77 15.30
C ILE A 40 -0.15 6.91 16.80
N TYR A 41 0.85 7.28 17.61
CA TYR A 41 0.68 7.43 19.06
C TYR A 41 -0.01 8.76 19.38
N GLN A 42 0.26 9.78 18.56
CA GLN A 42 -0.34 11.10 18.68
C GLN A 42 -1.59 11.29 17.82
N ASN A 43 -1.89 10.34 16.93
CA ASN A 43 -2.88 10.49 15.87
C ASN A 43 -2.65 11.78 15.04
N LYS A 44 -1.38 12.11 14.78
CA LYS A 44 -0.96 13.33 14.06
C LYS A 44 -0.27 12.97 12.75
N LYS A 45 -0.62 13.69 11.69
CA LYS A 45 0.09 13.68 10.41
C LYS A 45 1.13 14.79 10.36
N TYR A 46 2.21 14.54 9.65
CA TYR A 46 3.24 15.52 9.31
C TYR A 46 3.45 15.55 7.79
N GLU A 47 3.44 16.75 7.22
CA GLU A 47 3.82 16.96 5.81
C GLU A 47 5.33 17.17 5.73
N ILE A 48 5.99 16.41 4.86
CA ILE A 48 7.44 16.41 4.69
C ILE A 48 7.80 16.83 3.27
N HIS A 49 8.81 17.70 3.18
CA HIS A 49 9.41 18.14 1.92
C HIS A 49 10.86 17.73 1.83
N ASN A 50 11.29 17.41 0.63
CA ASN A 50 12.70 17.25 0.33
C ASN A 50 13.27 18.60 -0.12
N LEU A 51 14.26 19.08 0.62
CA LEU A 51 14.97 20.32 0.33
C LEU A 51 16.40 20.02 -0.10
N VAL A 52 16.85 20.66 -1.18
CA VAL A 52 18.25 20.60 -1.61
C VAL A 52 19.04 21.64 -0.83
N LEU A 53 19.87 21.17 0.09
CA LEU A 53 20.81 21.97 0.87
C LEU A 53 22.22 21.82 0.27
N LYS A 54 23.06 22.84 0.46
CA LYS A 54 24.40 22.87 -0.12
C LYS A 54 25.43 23.14 0.97
N ALA A 55 26.54 22.40 0.94
CA ALA A 55 27.67 22.60 1.83
C ALA A 55 28.98 22.69 1.04
N GLU A 56 29.82 23.66 1.37
CA GLU A 56 31.16 23.73 0.78
C GLU A 56 32.10 22.73 1.47
N ILE A 57 32.72 21.87 0.66
CA ILE A 57 33.69 20.86 1.10
C ILE A 57 34.98 21.09 0.34
N LYS A 58 36.03 21.53 1.03
CA LYS A 58 37.37 21.73 0.45
C LYS A 58 38.20 20.45 0.61
N ALA A 59 37.78 19.37 -0.05
CA ALA A 59 38.48 18.09 -0.04
C ALA A 59 38.59 17.53 -1.47
N ALA A 60 39.71 16.86 -1.78
CA ALA A 60 39.95 16.33 -3.12
C ALA A 60 39.07 15.12 -3.49
N TYR A 61 38.52 14.44 -2.49
CA TYR A 61 37.73 13.21 -2.62
C TYR A 61 36.20 13.45 -2.63
N SER A 62 35.75 14.69 -2.62
CA SER A 62 34.34 15.08 -2.58
C SER A 62 34.08 16.24 -3.55
N PRO A 63 32.85 16.40 -4.09
CA PRO A 63 32.47 17.61 -4.79
C PRO A 63 32.75 18.86 -3.95
N SER A 64 33.26 19.92 -4.60
CA SER A 64 33.56 21.20 -3.93
C SER A 64 32.33 21.84 -3.30
N GLN A 65 31.18 21.68 -3.95
CA GLN A 65 29.86 21.96 -3.41
C GLN A 65 29.08 20.65 -3.30
N LEU A 66 28.92 20.16 -2.08
CA LEU A 66 28.15 18.96 -1.79
C LEU A 66 26.66 19.29 -1.76
N GLU A 67 25.87 18.58 -2.55
CA GLU A 67 24.41 18.63 -2.51
C GLU A 67 23.87 17.58 -1.54
N ILE A 68 23.02 18.02 -0.61
CA ILE A 68 22.37 17.19 0.39
C ILE A 68 20.85 17.37 0.24
N VAL A 69 20.15 16.34 -0.22
CA VAL A 69 18.68 16.35 -0.26
C VAL A 69 18.17 15.87 1.09
N GLN A 70 17.47 16.72 1.84
CA GLN A 70 17.00 16.39 3.18
C GLN A 70 15.49 16.49 3.30
N SER A 71 14.87 15.42 3.81
CA SER A 71 13.50 15.43 4.31
C SER A 71 13.38 16.34 5.53
N ARG A 72 12.54 17.37 5.44
CA ARG A 72 12.22 18.30 6.53
C ARG A 72 10.71 18.47 6.72
N ASN A 73 10.29 18.68 7.95
CA ASN A 73 8.90 18.96 8.29
C ASN A 73 8.46 20.34 7.82
N GLU A 74 7.32 20.41 7.11
CA GLU A 74 6.75 21.65 6.59
C GLU A 74 6.39 22.65 7.68
N GLU A 75 5.83 22.18 8.81
CA GLU A 75 5.42 23.02 9.93
C GLU A 75 6.63 23.69 10.62
N LYS A 76 7.83 23.12 10.45
CA LYS A 76 9.08 23.53 11.11
C LYS A 76 8.95 23.85 12.61
N PRO A 77 8.41 22.93 13.45
CA PRO A 77 8.47 23.12 14.90
C PRO A 77 9.92 23.29 15.36
N GLU A 78 10.15 24.15 16.37
CA GLU A 78 11.51 24.50 16.82
C GLU A 78 12.37 23.26 17.16
N ASP A 79 11.78 22.29 17.86
CA ASP A 79 12.45 21.04 18.23
C ASP A 79 12.83 20.18 17.01
N TRP A 80 12.00 20.18 15.98
CA TRP A 80 12.27 19.45 14.74
C TRP A 80 13.38 20.13 13.95
N ALA A 81 13.29 21.45 13.77
CA ALA A 81 14.30 22.22 13.05
C ALA A 81 15.70 22.02 13.65
N LYS A 82 15.81 22.08 14.99
CA LYS A 82 17.08 21.82 15.70
C LYS A 82 17.64 20.41 15.43
N VAL A 83 16.78 19.40 15.38
CA VAL A 83 17.20 18.02 15.10
C VAL A 83 17.58 17.83 13.63
N GLU A 84 16.80 18.39 12.72
CA GLU A 84 17.07 18.35 11.28
C GLU A 84 18.39 19.05 10.94
N ASP A 85 18.68 20.19 11.55
CA ASP A 85 19.96 20.89 11.38
C ASP A 85 21.13 20.08 11.95
N LYS A 86 20.96 19.42 13.11
CA LYS A 86 21.98 18.49 13.64
C LYS A 86 22.26 17.32 12.70
N ILE A 87 21.23 16.75 12.06
CA ILE A 87 21.39 15.67 11.09
C ILE A 87 22.17 16.16 9.86
N PHE A 88 21.86 17.36 9.37
CA PHE A 88 22.60 17.99 8.29
C PHE A 88 24.09 18.18 8.66
N ASP A 89 24.36 18.71 9.85
CA ASP A 89 25.73 18.91 10.35
C ASP A 89 26.49 17.59 10.47
N ILE A 90 25.83 16.51 10.91
CA ILE A 90 26.42 15.16 10.95
C ILE A 90 26.85 14.72 9.54
N ALA A 91 25.96 14.85 8.54
CA ALA A 91 26.27 14.47 7.16
C ALA A 91 27.47 15.25 6.59
N VAL A 92 27.48 16.56 6.79
CA VAL A 92 28.58 17.43 6.37
C VAL A 92 29.89 17.04 7.07
N ASN A 93 29.85 16.80 8.37
CA ASN A 93 31.04 16.42 9.14
C ASN A 93 31.59 15.05 8.77
N GLN A 94 30.73 14.09 8.40
CA GLN A 94 31.18 12.78 7.93
C GLN A 94 31.96 12.86 6.62
N VAL A 95 31.57 13.76 5.71
CA VAL A 95 32.31 13.99 4.46
C VAL A 95 33.55 14.86 4.69
N LYS A 96 33.48 15.87 5.57
CA LYS A 96 34.66 16.71 5.89
C LYS A 96 35.76 15.93 6.62
N ASN A 97 35.39 14.95 7.44
CA ASN A 97 36.34 14.11 8.15
C ASN A 97 36.83 12.99 7.24
N GLU A 98 38.10 13.07 6.85
CA GLU A 98 38.73 12.12 5.93
C GLU A 98 38.62 10.66 6.39
N ILE A 99 38.83 10.38 7.68
CA ILE A 99 38.76 9.02 8.24
C ILE A 99 37.32 8.50 8.14
N SER A 100 36.34 9.33 8.50
CA SER A 100 34.92 8.96 8.42
C SER A 100 34.49 8.72 6.97
N PHE A 101 34.88 9.60 6.06
CA PHE A 101 34.59 9.47 4.64
C PHE A 101 35.18 8.19 4.05
N PHE A 102 36.45 7.88 4.31
CA PHE A 102 37.08 6.67 3.76
C PHE A 102 36.49 5.37 4.30
N LYS A 103 35.90 5.37 5.50
CA LYS A 103 35.09 4.23 5.98
C LYS A 103 33.85 4.01 5.11
N ILE A 104 33.17 5.09 4.71
CA ILE A 104 31.99 5.03 3.82
C ILE A 104 32.43 4.59 2.41
N GLN A 105 33.52 5.17 1.89
CA GLN A 105 34.10 4.78 0.60
C GLN A 105 34.47 3.29 0.56
N SER A 106 35.06 2.75 1.63
CA SER A 106 35.37 1.32 1.72
C SER A 106 34.12 0.45 1.60
N LYS A 107 33.03 0.83 2.27
CA LYS A 107 31.74 0.13 2.15
C LYS A 107 31.20 0.18 0.71
N ALA A 108 31.35 1.32 0.01
CA ALA A 108 30.96 1.45 -1.39
C ALA A 108 31.78 0.54 -2.33
N ILE A 109 33.08 0.40 -2.07
CA ILE A 109 33.97 -0.52 -2.80
C ILE A 109 33.54 -1.96 -2.58
N ASP A 110 33.26 -2.36 -1.33
CA ASP A 110 32.79 -3.71 -1.00
C ASP A 110 31.43 -4.00 -1.65
N PHE A 111 30.50 -3.05 -1.62
CA PHE A 111 29.20 -3.16 -2.27
C PHE A 111 29.33 -3.37 -3.78
N ARG A 112 30.17 -2.58 -4.45
CA ARG A 112 30.50 -2.77 -5.87
C ARG A 112 31.04 -4.19 -6.14
N ASN A 113 31.96 -4.68 -5.31
CA ASN A 113 32.54 -6.02 -5.49
C ASN A 113 31.46 -7.11 -5.43
N ARG A 114 30.47 -6.97 -4.53
CA ARG A 114 29.34 -7.91 -4.42
C ARG A 114 28.42 -7.85 -5.63
N ILE A 115 28.13 -6.66 -6.17
CA ILE A 115 27.37 -6.50 -7.41
C ILE A 115 28.08 -7.19 -8.58
N GLN A 116 29.39 -6.99 -8.72
CA GLN A 116 30.18 -7.59 -9.79
C GLN A 116 30.21 -9.12 -9.69
N GLU A 117 30.39 -9.65 -8.48
CA GLU A 117 30.33 -11.09 -8.23
C GLU A 117 28.96 -11.66 -8.65
N TRP A 118 27.87 -11.00 -8.27
CA TRP A 118 26.50 -11.40 -8.65
C TRP A 118 26.28 -11.34 -10.16
N LYS A 119 26.69 -10.24 -10.81
CA LYS A 119 26.62 -10.08 -12.28
C LYS A 119 27.37 -11.21 -13.00
N ARG A 120 28.56 -11.56 -12.51
CA ARG A 120 29.39 -12.66 -13.05
C ARG A 120 28.71 -14.02 -12.90
N ILE A 121 28.14 -14.33 -11.73
CA ILE A 121 27.45 -15.60 -11.48
C ILE A 121 26.25 -15.76 -12.42
N ASN A 122 25.58 -14.65 -12.77
CA ASN A 122 24.42 -14.64 -13.66
C ASN A 122 24.74 -14.40 -15.15
N GLY A 123 26.00 -14.57 -15.56
CA GLY A 123 26.41 -14.44 -16.97
C GLY A 123 26.27 -13.03 -17.56
N ARG A 124 26.11 -12.00 -16.73
CA ARG A 124 26.05 -10.59 -17.12
C ARG A 124 27.42 -9.95 -16.93
N ASP A 125 28.41 -10.33 -17.74
CA ASP A 125 29.77 -9.80 -17.61
C ASP A 125 29.84 -8.31 -17.98
N SER A 126 30.01 -7.45 -16.98
CA SER A 126 30.44 -6.06 -17.15
C SER A 126 31.69 -5.81 -16.32
N TYR A 127 32.86 -5.85 -16.95
CA TYR A 127 34.13 -5.50 -16.31
C TYR A 127 34.23 -3.98 -16.16
N SER A 128 33.64 -3.45 -15.10
CA SER A 128 33.99 -2.10 -14.67
C SER A 128 35.02 -2.15 -13.56
N THR A 129 36.18 -1.54 -13.81
CA THR A 129 37.22 -1.37 -12.80
C THR A 129 37.17 0.02 -12.15
N MET A 130 36.15 0.82 -12.45
CA MET A 130 36.03 2.17 -11.90
C MET A 130 35.79 2.12 -10.39
N GLN A 131 36.51 2.98 -9.68
CA GLN A 131 36.28 3.21 -8.26
C GLN A 131 34.96 3.97 -8.09
N PRO A 132 34.11 3.61 -7.12
CA PRO A 132 32.88 4.35 -6.85
C PRO A 132 33.19 5.83 -6.60
N ASN A 133 32.56 6.72 -7.35
CA ASN A 133 32.75 8.15 -7.23
C ASN A 133 31.60 8.77 -6.43
N PHE A 134 31.92 9.45 -5.32
CA PHE A 134 30.93 10.09 -4.46
C PHE A 134 30.27 11.29 -5.15
N THR A 135 28.95 11.44 -4.98
CA THR A 135 28.17 12.47 -5.70
C THR A 135 27.30 13.32 -4.78
N SER A 136 26.46 12.71 -3.94
CA SER A 136 25.48 13.42 -3.11
C SER A 136 25.14 12.63 -1.85
N ILE A 137 24.38 13.27 -0.97
CA ILE A 137 23.75 12.63 0.18
C ILE A 137 22.24 12.85 0.12
N ASP A 138 21.47 11.78 0.31
CA ASP A 138 20.03 11.89 0.58
C ASP A 138 19.75 11.54 2.05
N ILE A 139 18.98 12.36 2.74
CA ILE A 139 18.60 12.19 4.14
C ILE A 139 17.08 12.04 4.18
N ASP A 140 16.63 10.80 4.20
CA ASP A 140 15.21 10.46 4.16
C ASP A 140 14.65 10.25 5.57
N LEU A 141 13.49 10.83 5.84
CA LEU A 141 12.71 10.44 7.01
C LEU A 141 12.05 9.08 6.75
N VAL A 142 12.30 8.10 7.60
CA VAL A 142 11.80 6.72 7.47
C VAL A 142 10.55 6.49 8.32
N SER A 143 10.54 7.02 9.54
CA SER A 143 9.42 6.85 10.47
C SER A 143 9.35 7.99 11.48
N VAL A 144 8.15 8.24 11.98
CA VAL A 144 7.88 9.15 13.11
C VAL A 144 6.97 8.44 14.08
N LEU A 145 7.39 8.36 15.34
CA LEU A 145 6.58 7.78 16.39
C LEU A 145 6.96 8.41 17.74
N ASN A 146 5.94 8.85 18.48
CA ASN A 146 6.08 9.33 19.85
C ASN A 146 7.17 10.41 20.02
N ASN A 147 7.17 11.44 19.16
CA ASN A 147 8.19 12.51 19.12
C ASN A 147 9.63 12.01 18.91
N CYS A 148 9.78 10.83 18.34
CA CYS A 148 11.03 10.30 17.83
C CYS A 148 10.90 10.08 16.33
N ALA A 149 12.04 10.04 15.64
CA ALA A 149 12.11 9.78 14.22
C ALA A 149 13.29 8.88 13.88
N VAL A 150 13.15 8.17 12.76
CA VAL A 150 14.25 7.44 12.13
C VAL A 150 14.59 8.14 10.84
N TYR A 151 15.87 8.49 10.67
CA TYR A 151 16.39 9.03 9.43
C TYR A 151 17.36 8.03 8.78
N ALA A 152 17.25 7.85 7.47
CA ALA A 152 18.21 7.11 6.65
C ALA A 152 19.07 8.12 5.88
N MET A 153 20.37 8.14 6.18
CA MET A 153 21.37 8.94 5.49
C MET A 153 22.06 8.07 4.43
N LYS A 154 21.79 8.35 3.16
CA LYS A 154 22.25 7.63 1.99
C LYS A 154 23.39 8.37 1.32
N PHE A 155 24.56 7.76 1.27
CA PHE A 155 25.72 8.26 0.54
C PHE A 155 25.72 7.65 -0.86
N ASN A 156 25.57 8.50 -1.87
CA ASN A 156 25.38 8.06 -3.26
C ASN A 156 26.71 8.09 -4.03
N PHE A 157 27.05 6.95 -4.62
CA PHE A 157 28.25 6.75 -5.43
C PHE A 157 27.87 6.27 -6.81
N VAL A 158 28.51 6.84 -7.83
CA VAL A 158 28.41 6.36 -9.22
C VAL A 158 29.58 5.45 -9.51
N ILE A 159 29.31 4.21 -9.92
CA ILE A 159 30.31 3.20 -10.29
C ILE A 159 30.58 3.26 -11.79
N ASN A 160 29.54 3.33 -12.62
CA ASN A 160 29.64 3.48 -14.07
C ASN A 160 28.68 4.55 -14.57
N LYS A 161 29.20 5.48 -15.37
CA LYS A 161 28.35 6.35 -16.20
C LYS A 161 28.18 5.75 -17.59
N ASN A 162 26.95 5.76 -18.11
CA ASN A 162 26.59 5.32 -19.47
C ASN A 162 26.73 3.81 -19.74
N SER A 163 26.34 2.94 -18.81
CA SER A 163 26.11 1.54 -19.22
C SER A 163 24.88 1.49 -20.14
N TYR A 164 24.84 0.55 -21.09
CA TYR A 164 23.68 0.34 -21.98
C TYR A 164 22.37 0.07 -21.20
N TYR A 165 22.49 -0.24 -19.90
CA TYR A 165 21.39 -0.56 -18.97
C TYR A 165 21.18 0.50 -17.86
N GLY A 166 21.83 1.67 -17.94
CA GLY A 166 21.76 2.73 -16.91
C GLY A 166 23.04 2.88 -16.08
N ASP A 167 23.12 3.89 -15.22
CA ASP A 167 24.29 4.07 -14.35
C ASP A 167 24.29 3.01 -13.24
N ASP A 168 25.44 2.36 -13.01
CA ASP A 168 25.58 1.49 -11.82
C ASP A 168 25.83 2.39 -10.62
N GLU A 169 24.93 2.36 -9.64
CA GLU A 169 25.03 3.16 -8.42
C GLU A 169 25.28 2.28 -7.18
N ALA A 170 26.07 2.81 -6.24
CA ALA A 170 26.21 2.24 -4.91
C ALA A 170 25.67 3.23 -3.88
N VAL A 171 24.77 2.75 -3.03
CA VAL A 171 24.13 3.56 -1.99
C VAL A 171 24.51 2.99 -0.63
N ILE A 172 25.31 3.72 0.13
CA ILE A 172 25.66 3.33 1.50
C ILE A 172 24.73 4.04 2.47
N THR A 173 23.90 3.28 3.18
CA THR A 173 22.89 3.83 4.09
C THR A 173 23.33 3.70 5.54
N GLN A 174 23.24 4.79 6.29
CA GLN A 174 23.37 4.82 7.74
C GLN A 174 22.08 5.31 8.38
N TYR A 175 21.64 4.65 9.45
CA TYR A 175 20.41 5.01 10.14
C TYR A 175 20.71 5.82 11.40
N TYR A 176 19.85 6.78 11.68
CA TYR A 176 19.91 7.62 12.87
C TYR A 176 18.57 7.63 13.61
N PHE A 177 18.63 7.49 14.92
CA PHE A 177 17.52 7.70 15.82
C PHE A 177 17.53 9.13 16.35
N ALA A 178 16.46 9.86 16.08
CA ALA A 178 16.27 11.23 16.52
C ALA A 178 15.19 11.30 17.61
N ASN A 179 15.45 12.05 18.67
CA ASN A 179 14.48 12.36 19.72
C ASN A 179 14.25 13.88 19.73
N PHE A 180 13.08 14.31 19.26
CA PHE A 180 12.77 15.74 19.12
C PHE A 180 12.72 16.44 20.48
N LYS A 181 12.11 15.81 21.49
CA LYS A 181 12.00 16.38 22.84
C LYS A 181 13.36 16.58 23.53
N LYS A 182 14.29 15.65 23.34
CA LYS A 182 15.65 15.73 23.89
C LYS A 182 16.61 16.50 22.98
N GLY A 183 16.21 16.80 21.75
CA GLY A 183 17.07 17.38 20.72
C GLY A 183 18.29 16.51 20.39
N THR A 184 18.22 15.19 20.55
CA THR A 184 19.35 14.28 20.35
C THR A 184 19.23 13.51 19.04
N VAL A 185 20.37 13.27 18.39
CA VAL A 185 20.50 12.43 17.19
C VAL A 185 21.58 11.41 17.47
N THR A 186 21.24 10.13 17.44
CA THR A 186 22.13 9.02 17.78
C THR A 186 22.20 8.06 16.60
N PRO A 187 23.40 7.71 16.08
CA PRO A 187 23.52 6.69 15.05
C PRO A 187 23.05 5.34 15.62
N PHE A 188 22.40 4.52 14.79
CA PHE A 188 22.22 3.11 15.13
C PHE A 188 23.60 2.43 15.21
N ASN A 189 23.76 1.51 16.16
CA ASN A 189 25.02 0.81 16.35
C ASN A 189 25.33 -0.03 15.09
N GLU A 190 26.47 0.22 14.45
CA GLU A 190 26.88 -0.52 13.26
C GLU A 190 27.28 -1.98 13.58
N GLN A 191 27.52 -2.32 14.86
CA GLN A 191 27.92 -3.66 15.29
C GLN A 191 27.08 -4.15 16.46
N LEU A 192 26.18 -5.10 16.19
CA LEU A 192 25.34 -5.71 17.22
C LEU A 192 26.16 -6.59 18.17
N THR A 193 25.88 -6.51 19.48
CA THR A 193 26.48 -7.41 20.46
C THR A 193 26.01 -8.85 20.25
N GLN A 194 26.72 -9.84 20.78
CA GLN A 194 26.29 -11.24 20.68
C GLN A 194 24.91 -11.49 21.32
N GLU A 195 24.62 -10.80 22.43
CA GLU A 195 23.32 -10.83 23.10
C GLU A 195 22.20 -10.31 22.19
N GLN A 196 22.41 -9.14 21.56
CA GLN A 196 21.50 -8.55 20.58
C GLN A 196 21.26 -9.49 19.39
N GLN A 197 22.33 -10.10 18.84
CA GLN A 197 22.22 -11.05 17.74
C GLN A 197 21.43 -12.30 18.13
N ASN A 198 21.67 -12.86 19.31
CA ASN A 198 20.91 -14.01 19.82
C ASN A 198 19.43 -13.65 20.00
N LYS A 199 19.13 -12.46 20.52
CA LYS A 199 17.75 -12.01 20.70
C LYS A 199 17.01 -11.90 19.36
N LEU A 200 17.63 -11.32 18.35
CA LEU A 200 17.05 -11.23 17.01
C LEU A 200 16.84 -12.60 16.39
N LYS A 201 17.80 -13.51 16.58
CA LYS A 201 17.70 -14.90 16.13
C LYS A 201 16.46 -15.57 16.71
N ASP A 202 16.27 -15.48 18.02
CA ASP A 202 15.13 -16.08 18.70
C ASP A 202 13.79 -15.52 18.19
N LEU A 203 13.71 -14.21 17.92
CA LEU A 203 12.47 -13.55 17.49
C LEU A 203 12.16 -13.68 15.98
N CYS A 204 13.18 -13.88 15.14
CA CYS A 204 13.03 -13.70 13.69
C CYS A 204 13.39 -14.94 12.85
N LEU A 205 14.19 -15.88 13.35
CA LEU A 205 14.76 -16.96 12.52
C LEU A 205 13.69 -17.79 11.81
N ASN A 206 12.63 -18.19 12.52
CA ASN A 206 11.55 -18.99 11.93
C ASN A 206 10.78 -18.23 10.84
N ARG A 207 10.63 -16.91 10.98
CA ARG A 207 9.98 -16.06 9.97
C ARG A 207 10.84 -15.99 8.72
N PHE A 208 12.15 -15.76 8.85
CA PHE A 208 13.06 -15.82 7.70
C PHE A 208 13.12 -17.20 7.05
N LYS A 209 13.06 -18.29 7.84
CA LYS A 209 13.00 -19.66 7.32
C LYS A 209 11.75 -19.88 6.46
N LYS A 210 10.58 -19.44 6.95
CA LYS A 210 9.32 -19.50 6.19
C LYS A 210 9.45 -18.78 4.84
N LEU A 211 9.98 -17.56 4.84
CA LEU A 211 10.21 -16.78 3.61
C LEU A 211 11.13 -17.52 2.63
N TYR A 212 12.25 -18.06 3.12
CA TYR A 212 13.20 -18.81 2.30
C TYR A 212 12.61 -20.09 1.71
N LEU A 213 11.85 -20.85 2.50
CA LEU A 213 11.22 -22.09 2.01
C LEU A 213 10.16 -21.82 0.95
N LEU A 214 9.37 -20.76 1.12
CA LEU A 214 8.42 -20.28 0.13
C LEU A 214 9.10 -19.86 -1.18
N GLN A 215 10.13 -19.02 -1.06
CA GLN A 215 10.86 -18.52 -2.23
C GLN A 215 11.59 -19.62 -3.00
N THR A 216 12.08 -20.65 -2.29
CA THR A 216 12.76 -21.80 -2.92
C THR A 216 11.83 -22.96 -3.30
N GLN A 217 10.49 -22.76 -3.22
CA GLN A 217 9.47 -23.78 -3.48
C GLN A 217 9.64 -25.08 -2.68
N LYS A 218 10.40 -25.04 -1.58
CA LYS A 218 10.55 -26.17 -0.67
C LYS A 218 9.34 -26.34 0.25
N LEU A 219 8.46 -25.34 0.25
CA LEU A 219 7.17 -25.35 0.92
C LEU A 219 6.11 -24.96 -0.11
N ALA A 220 5.19 -25.88 -0.39
CA ALA A 220 4.05 -25.58 -1.24
C ALA A 220 3.07 -24.63 -0.51
N LEU A 221 2.32 -23.85 -1.28
CA LEU A 221 1.40 -22.85 -0.73
C LEU A 221 0.30 -23.45 0.16
N ASP A 222 -0.21 -24.62 -0.22
CA ASP A 222 -1.21 -25.39 0.52
C ASP A 222 -0.67 -26.04 1.80
N GLU A 223 0.65 -26.05 1.99
CA GLU A 223 1.33 -26.64 3.15
C GLU A 223 1.74 -25.61 4.22
N LEU A 224 1.40 -24.32 4.02
CA LEU A 224 1.80 -23.22 4.90
C LEU A 224 1.27 -23.32 6.34
N ASP A 225 0.18 -24.05 6.55
CA ASP A 225 -0.46 -24.24 7.85
C ASP A 225 0.07 -25.49 8.60
N ASN A 226 1.02 -26.24 8.01
CA ASN A 226 1.55 -27.46 8.60
C ASN A 226 2.85 -27.19 9.41
N ASP A 227 2.70 -26.97 10.71
CA ASP A 227 3.79 -26.71 11.66
C ASP A 227 4.86 -27.81 11.69
N GLU A 228 4.51 -29.06 11.38
CA GLU A 228 5.46 -30.18 11.36
C GLU A 228 6.47 -30.05 10.20
N LYS A 229 6.02 -29.56 9.03
CA LYS A 229 6.91 -29.32 7.88
C LYS A 229 7.82 -28.11 8.09
N MET A 230 7.35 -27.10 8.84
CA MET A 230 8.20 -25.96 9.22
C MET A 230 9.34 -26.37 10.17
N ASN A 231 9.20 -27.49 10.89
CA ASN A 231 10.17 -28.00 11.86
C ASN A 231 11.16 -29.05 11.31
N LEU A 232 11.06 -29.44 10.03
CA LEU A 232 12.01 -30.38 9.42
C LEU A 232 13.47 -29.88 9.50
N ASP A 233 14.38 -30.84 9.72
CA ASP A 233 15.81 -30.86 10.12
C ASP A 233 16.82 -29.91 9.45
N HIS A 234 16.38 -28.87 8.74
CA HIS A 234 17.23 -27.86 8.11
C HIS A 234 17.58 -26.66 9.02
N ASN A 235 17.21 -26.68 10.30
CA ASN A 235 17.40 -25.54 11.22
C ASN A 235 18.88 -25.14 11.38
N SER A 236 19.81 -26.09 11.48
CA SER A 236 21.24 -25.77 11.66
C SER A 236 21.88 -25.17 10.39
N SER A 237 21.54 -25.72 9.22
CA SER A 237 22.10 -25.29 7.92
C SER A 237 21.51 -23.97 7.41
N PHE A 238 20.25 -23.67 7.70
CA PHE A 238 19.68 -22.35 7.38
C PHE A 238 20.17 -21.28 8.35
N ALA A 239 20.14 -21.56 9.66
CA ALA A 239 20.53 -20.57 10.67
C ALA A 239 21.99 -20.14 10.54
N SER A 240 22.90 -21.01 10.06
CA SER A 240 24.30 -20.67 9.81
C SER A 240 24.53 -19.76 8.60
N LYS A 241 23.51 -19.60 7.74
CA LYS A 241 23.55 -18.73 6.55
C LYS A 241 22.89 -17.36 6.78
N ILE A 242 22.30 -17.15 7.96
CA ILE A 242 21.74 -15.86 8.37
C ILE A 242 22.72 -15.16 9.31
N PHE A 243 23.25 -14.04 8.86
CA PHE A 243 24.26 -13.24 9.55
C PHE A 243 23.59 -12.09 10.30
N PHE A 244 23.10 -12.36 11.52
CA PHE A 244 22.42 -11.34 12.35
C PHE A 244 23.30 -10.13 12.67
N SER A 245 24.63 -10.25 12.61
CA SER A 245 25.57 -9.13 12.69
C SER A 245 25.37 -8.06 11.61
N GLU A 246 24.73 -8.40 10.49
CA GLU A 246 24.42 -7.48 9.38
C GLU A 246 22.98 -6.92 9.43
N ALA A 247 22.21 -7.25 10.48
CA ALA A 247 20.82 -6.80 10.59
C ALA A 247 20.74 -5.31 10.95
N ILE A 248 19.84 -4.60 10.27
CA ILE A 248 19.46 -3.23 10.55
C ILE A 248 18.13 -3.27 11.31
N ILE A 249 18.02 -2.48 12.38
CA ILE A 249 16.88 -2.53 13.29
C ILE A 249 16.41 -1.11 13.53
N TYR A 250 15.15 -0.83 13.24
CA TYR A 250 14.62 0.51 13.44
C TYR A 250 13.13 0.49 13.80
N PRO A 251 12.69 1.42 14.67
CA PRO A 251 11.29 1.54 15.03
C PRO A 251 10.48 2.06 13.84
N TYR A 252 9.30 1.48 13.65
CA TYR A 252 8.40 1.81 12.55
C TYR A 252 6.95 1.63 13.00
N LEU A 253 6.18 2.72 13.01
CA LEU A 253 4.79 2.73 13.48
C LEU A 253 4.63 2.10 14.89
N ALA A 254 3.89 1.00 15.01
CA ALA A 254 3.64 0.30 16.29
C ALA A 254 4.64 -0.83 16.56
N GLY A 255 5.71 -0.94 15.79
CA GLY A 255 6.62 -2.07 15.85
C GLY A 255 8.05 -1.73 15.45
N VAL A 256 8.83 -2.77 15.20
CA VAL A 256 10.24 -2.68 14.82
C VAL A 256 10.47 -3.48 13.56
N ILE A 257 11.13 -2.88 12.57
CA ILE A 257 11.61 -3.60 11.38
C ILE A 257 12.99 -4.15 11.70
N VAL A 258 13.17 -5.44 11.40
CA VAL A 258 14.47 -6.11 11.32
C VAL A 258 14.72 -6.41 9.84
N GLU A 259 15.74 -5.79 9.28
CA GLU A 259 16.04 -5.81 7.85
C GLU A 259 17.45 -6.32 7.60
N PHE A 260 17.59 -7.23 6.64
CA PHE A 260 18.86 -7.50 6.00
C PHE A 260 18.92 -6.71 4.69
N PRO A 261 19.88 -5.79 4.54
CA PRO A 261 19.94 -4.93 3.37
C PRO A 261 20.28 -5.72 2.10
N GLN A 262 20.00 -5.11 0.95
CA GLN A 262 20.36 -5.65 -0.36
C GLN A 262 21.86 -5.98 -0.43
N TYR A 263 22.21 -7.09 -1.07
CA TYR A 263 23.58 -7.61 -1.18
C TYR A 263 24.29 -7.91 0.15
N SER A 264 23.60 -7.97 1.28
CA SER A 264 24.10 -8.59 2.53
C SER A 264 24.34 -10.10 2.34
N ASN A 265 25.16 -10.72 3.18
CA ASN A 265 25.38 -12.17 3.12
C ASN A 265 24.06 -12.93 3.37
N SER A 266 23.21 -12.45 4.28
CA SER A 266 21.87 -12.99 4.50
C SER A 266 20.97 -12.85 3.26
N SER A 267 21.03 -11.71 2.56
CA SER A 267 20.20 -11.47 1.36
C SER A 267 20.56 -12.39 0.18
N LYS A 268 21.75 -13.02 0.16
CA LYS A 268 22.12 -14.01 -0.88
C LYS A 268 21.13 -15.17 -0.94
N LEU A 269 20.48 -15.51 0.19
CA LEU A 269 19.42 -16.52 0.24
C LEU A 269 18.12 -16.06 -0.45
N PHE A 270 17.99 -14.77 -0.69
CA PHE A 270 16.82 -14.09 -1.26
C PHE A 270 17.18 -13.36 -2.57
N PHE A 271 18.07 -13.95 -3.38
CA PHE A 271 18.55 -13.39 -4.65
C PHE A 271 19.15 -11.98 -4.55
N ASN A 272 19.77 -11.68 -3.40
CA ASN A 272 20.30 -10.37 -3.02
C ASN A 272 19.26 -9.26 -2.84
N TYR A 273 17.95 -9.54 -2.90
CA TYR A 273 16.94 -8.57 -2.50
C TYR A 273 16.95 -8.34 -0.98
N PRO A 274 16.61 -7.13 -0.52
CA PRO A 274 16.45 -6.91 0.91
C PRO A 274 15.31 -7.78 1.45
N VAL A 275 15.49 -8.27 2.68
CA VAL A 275 14.49 -9.11 3.36
C VAL A 275 14.22 -8.57 4.76
N ARG A 276 12.94 -8.56 5.14
CA ARG A 276 12.47 -7.88 6.35
C ARG A 276 11.52 -8.75 7.15
N VAL A 277 11.49 -8.50 8.45
CA VAL A 277 10.46 -8.96 9.37
C VAL A 277 9.98 -7.76 10.20
N PHE A 278 8.67 -7.67 10.40
CA PHE A 278 8.07 -6.68 11.28
C PHE A 278 7.67 -7.30 12.63
N LEU A 279 8.34 -6.87 13.69
CA LEU A 279 8.07 -7.27 15.06
C LEU A 279 7.03 -6.34 15.69
N LYS A 280 6.05 -6.91 16.40
CA LYS A 280 4.99 -6.13 17.09
C LYS A 280 4.58 -6.74 18.42
N GLY A 281 3.92 -5.94 19.26
CA GLY A 281 3.36 -6.41 20.53
C GLY A 281 4.43 -6.99 21.46
N ASN A 282 4.23 -8.25 21.89
CA ASN A 282 5.14 -8.93 22.81
C ASN A 282 6.57 -9.06 22.28
N ASP A 283 6.76 -9.21 20.97
CA ASP A 283 8.09 -9.31 20.36
C ASP A 283 8.89 -8.02 20.57
N VAL A 284 8.23 -6.86 20.44
CA VAL A 284 8.85 -5.56 20.68
C VAL A 284 9.19 -5.42 22.15
N GLN A 285 8.27 -5.74 23.06
CA GLN A 285 8.52 -5.67 24.51
C GLN A 285 9.72 -6.51 24.94
N GLN A 286 9.90 -7.66 24.31
CA GLN A 286 11.08 -8.49 24.53
C GLN A 286 12.35 -7.87 23.94
N LEU A 287 12.28 -7.26 22.76
CA LEU A 287 13.40 -6.63 22.08
C LEU A 287 13.93 -5.38 22.81
N LEU A 288 13.05 -4.57 23.40
CA LEU A 288 13.43 -3.28 24.00
C LEU A 288 14.46 -3.40 25.15
N LYS A 289 14.53 -4.56 25.81
CA LYS A 289 15.52 -4.82 26.87
C LYS A 289 16.95 -4.78 26.34
N ASP A 290 17.17 -5.28 25.12
CA ASP A 290 18.48 -5.41 24.50
C ASP A 290 18.80 -4.22 23.56
N PHE A 291 17.80 -3.39 23.26
CA PHE A 291 17.89 -2.25 22.35
C PHE A 291 17.38 -0.95 22.98
N PRO A 292 18.06 -0.41 24.01
CA PRO A 292 17.59 0.77 24.74
C PRO A 292 17.56 2.05 23.89
N ILE A 293 18.32 2.12 22.80
CA ILE A 293 18.33 3.28 21.90
C ILE A 293 16.94 3.57 21.29
N ILE A 294 16.13 2.54 21.05
CA ILE A 294 14.80 2.67 20.44
C ILE A 294 13.66 2.69 21.46
N GLU A 295 13.94 2.39 22.74
CA GLU A 295 12.94 2.40 23.83
C GLU A 295 12.12 3.70 23.90
N PRO A 296 12.72 4.91 23.76
CA PRO A 296 11.94 6.15 23.82
C PRO A 296 10.80 6.22 22.80
N ALA A 297 10.95 5.56 21.65
CA ALA A 297 9.96 5.51 20.58
C ALA A 297 8.66 4.78 21.01
N PHE A 298 8.73 3.93 22.04
CA PHE A 298 7.61 3.13 22.56
C PHE A 298 7.19 3.52 23.98
N SER A 299 7.69 4.65 24.50
CA SER A 299 7.45 5.07 25.88
C SER A 299 5.99 5.37 26.23
N ASN A 300 5.14 5.68 25.24
CA ASN A 300 3.70 5.90 25.43
C ASN A 300 2.91 4.73 24.83
N PRO A 301 2.01 4.07 25.59
CA PRO A 301 1.18 3.02 25.04
C PRO A 301 0.11 3.59 24.09
N LEU A 302 -0.29 2.80 23.10
CA LEU A 302 -1.47 3.09 22.29
C LEU A 302 -2.73 3.03 23.16
N LYS A 303 -3.66 3.96 22.96
CA LYS A 303 -4.95 3.97 23.67
C LYS A 303 -5.80 2.80 23.18
N ALA A 304 -6.28 1.98 24.10
CA ALA A 304 -7.14 0.85 23.75
C ALA A 304 -8.49 1.33 23.18
N PRO A 305 -8.96 0.81 22.04
CA PRO A 305 -10.31 1.06 21.54
C PRO A 305 -11.35 0.29 22.34
N THR A 306 -12.56 0.84 22.46
CA THR A 306 -13.75 0.14 22.99
C THR A 306 -14.29 -0.89 21.98
N PRO A 307 -15.09 -1.89 22.40
CA PRO A 307 -15.70 -2.86 21.48
C PRO A 307 -16.52 -2.22 20.36
N ASN A 308 -17.36 -1.23 20.67
CA ASN A 308 -18.16 -0.50 19.68
C ASN A 308 -17.28 0.25 18.68
N GLN A 309 -16.18 0.86 19.14
CA GLN A 309 -15.23 1.51 18.22
C GLN A 309 -14.57 0.50 17.28
N ILE A 310 -14.20 -0.69 17.75
CA ILE A 310 -13.62 -1.74 16.90
C ILE A 310 -14.63 -2.16 15.82
N GLU A 311 -15.88 -2.37 16.21
CA GLU A 311 -16.96 -2.74 15.29
C GLU A 311 -17.17 -1.67 14.21
N GLN A 312 -17.35 -0.41 14.62
CA GLN A 312 -17.52 0.69 13.68
C GLN A 312 -16.28 0.91 12.80
N LEU A 313 -15.07 0.79 13.36
CA LEU A 313 -13.80 0.85 12.63
C LEU A 313 -13.53 -0.42 11.81
N ASN A 314 -14.34 -1.46 11.87
CA ASN A 314 -14.18 -2.67 11.05
C ASN A 314 -15.33 -2.89 10.07
N ASN A 315 -16.40 -2.13 10.20
CA ASN A 315 -17.48 -2.07 9.23
C ASN A 315 -17.06 -1.20 8.02
N ASP A 316 -16.86 -1.84 6.86
CA ASP A 316 -16.45 -1.17 5.64
C ASP A 316 -17.56 -0.33 5.01
N GLU A 317 -18.84 -0.66 5.24
CA GLU A 317 -19.99 0.13 4.77
C GLU A 317 -20.04 1.54 5.38
N ASN A 318 -19.55 1.70 6.62
CA ASN A 318 -19.38 3.01 7.24
C ASN A 318 -18.39 3.92 6.51
N PHE A 319 -17.60 3.38 5.57
CA PHE A 319 -16.60 4.10 4.79
C PHE A 319 -16.75 3.83 3.28
N ASN A 320 -17.90 3.35 2.82
CA ASN A 320 -18.09 3.01 1.41
C ASN A 320 -18.57 4.24 0.62
N LEU A 321 -17.66 4.91 -0.11
CA LEU A 321 -18.02 6.00 -1.03
C LEU A 321 -18.69 5.52 -2.31
N ILE A 322 -18.39 4.30 -2.74
CA ILE A 322 -18.80 3.77 -4.04
C ILE A 322 -20.33 3.63 -4.11
N ARG A 323 -20.98 3.39 -2.97
CA ARG A 323 -22.44 3.31 -2.85
C ARG A 323 -23.20 4.56 -3.30
N PHE A 324 -22.51 5.71 -3.40
CA PHE A 324 -23.12 6.96 -3.86
C PHE A 324 -23.00 7.19 -5.36
N SER A 325 -22.22 6.39 -6.10
CA SER A 325 -22.02 6.55 -7.54
C SER A 325 -22.31 5.28 -8.35
N THR A 326 -22.44 4.14 -7.68
CA THR A 326 -22.51 2.83 -8.31
C THR A 326 -23.70 2.05 -7.79
N ALA A 327 -24.34 1.32 -8.70
CA ALA A 327 -25.46 0.45 -8.40
C ALA A 327 -24.97 -0.79 -7.61
N PRO A 328 -25.65 -1.22 -6.51
CA PRO A 328 -25.32 -2.44 -5.80
C PRO A 328 -25.42 -3.65 -6.76
N LYS A 329 -24.47 -4.57 -6.63
CA LYS A 329 -24.35 -5.77 -7.47
C LYS A 329 -23.84 -6.95 -6.65
N GLU A 330 -23.88 -8.13 -7.26
CA GLU A 330 -23.37 -9.37 -6.68
C GLU A 330 -23.92 -9.68 -5.27
N LEU A 331 -23.06 -9.77 -4.25
CA LEU A 331 -23.46 -10.10 -2.87
C LEU A 331 -24.27 -8.99 -2.22
N ASP A 332 -24.05 -7.72 -2.58
CA ASP A 332 -24.79 -6.58 -2.04
C ASP A 332 -26.30 -6.72 -2.30
N MET A 333 -26.66 -7.39 -3.41
CA MET A 333 -28.07 -7.62 -3.75
C MET A 333 -28.77 -8.56 -2.79
N LEU A 334 -28.05 -9.39 -2.02
CA LEU A 334 -28.69 -10.29 -1.06
C LEU A 334 -29.41 -9.54 0.06
N GLU A 335 -28.93 -8.34 0.43
CA GLU A 335 -29.59 -7.48 1.42
C GLU A 335 -30.97 -7.00 0.92
N TYR A 336 -31.09 -6.68 -0.37
CA TYR A 336 -32.34 -6.25 -1.00
C TYR A 336 -33.29 -7.41 -1.30
N LEU A 337 -32.76 -8.61 -1.48
CA LEU A 337 -33.55 -9.80 -1.79
C LEU A 337 -34.13 -10.47 -0.54
N ASP A 338 -33.49 -10.29 0.63
CA ASP A 338 -33.86 -10.86 1.93
C ASP A 338 -34.40 -12.30 1.85
N PRO A 339 -33.58 -13.26 1.37
CA PRO A 339 -34.02 -14.62 1.13
C PRO A 339 -34.39 -15.31 2.45
N LYS A 340 -35.65 -15.74 2.56
CA LYS A 340 -36.19 -16.40 3.77
C LYS A 340 -35.57 -17.77 4.10
N LYS A 341 -34.78 -18.35 3.18
CA LYS A 341 -34.13 -19.65 3.33
C LYS A 341 -32.63 -19.50 3.14
N SER A 342 -31.86 -20.34 3.84
CA SER A 342 -30.41 -20.40 3.70
C SER A 342 -30.02 -20.75 2.26
N ILE A 343 -29.34 -19.81 1.62
CA ILE A 343 -28.80 -19.97 0.27
C ILE A 343 -27.66 -21.00 0.32
N TYR A 344 -27.63 -21.89 -0.65
CA TYR A 344 -26.51 -22.77 -0.95
C TYR A 344 -25.63 -22.17 -2.06
N THR A 345 -26.25 -21.67 -3.13
CA THR A 345 -25.55 -21.06 -4.27
C THR A 345 -26.26 -19.79 -4.74
N LEU A 346 -25.50 -18.74 -5.05
CA LEU A 346 -25.93 -17.60 -5.89
C LEU A 346 -25.17 -17.67 -7.22
N SER A 347 -25.88 -17.84 -8.33
CA SER A 347 -25.31 -17.77 -9.68
C SER A 347 -25.75 -16.49 -10.38
N ILE A 348 -24.82 -15.80 -11.03
CA ILE A 348 -25.07 -14.57 -11.79
C ILE A 348 -24.55 -14.78 -13.20
N ASP A 349 -25.47 -14.94 -14.16
CA ASP A 349 -25.11 -14.98 -15.58
C ASP A 349 -24.99 -13.56 -16.13
N ASN A 350 -23.84 -13.25 -16.75
CA ASN A 350 -23.61 -12.01 -17.48
C ASN A 350 -23.86 -12.24 -18.97
N ILE A 351 -24.90 -11.61 -19.49
CA ILE A 351 -25.37 -11.75 -20.86
C ILE A 351 -25.20 -10.40 -21.56
N TYR A 352 -24.45 -10.40 -22.66
CA TYR A 352 -24.29 -9.23 -23.50
C TYR A 352 -25.26 -9.28 -24.68
N HIS A 353 -25.99 -8.18 -24.87
CA HIS A 353 -26.89 -7.98 -25.99
C HIS A 353 -26.31 -6.92 -26.92
N ARG A 354 -26.18 -7.27 -28.20
CA ARG A 354 -25.80 -6.36 -29.27
C ARG A 354 -26.75 -6.55 -30.44
N ASP A 355 -27.56 -5.54 -30.68
CA ASP A 355 -28.61 -5.57 -31.69
C ASP A 355 -29.56 -6.76 -31.44
N THR A 356 -29.55 -7.79 -32.31
CA THR A 356 -30.35 -9.02 -32.13
C THR A 356 -29.54 -10.22 -31.60
N THR A 357 -28.25 -10.04 -31.33
CA THR A 357 -27.37 -11.11 -30.88
C THR A 357 -27.21 -11.10 -29.36
N GLN A 358 -27.42 -12.26 -28.75
CA GLN A 358 -27.25 -12.50 -27.33
C GLN A 358 -26.05 -13.42 -27.12
N THR A 359 -25.13 -13.04 -26.23
CA THR A 359 -23.95 -13.87 -25.92
C THR A 359 -23.72 -13.91 -24.42
N ARG A 360 -23.71 -15.12 -23.84
CA ARG A 360 -23.28 -15.33 -22.45
C ARG A 360 -21.78 -15.07 -22.37
N GLN A 361 -21.38 -14.06 -21.61
CA GLN A 361 -19.98 -13.67 -21.45
C GLN A 361 -19.31 -14.48 -20.33
N SER A 362 -20.00 -14.60 -19.20
CA SER A 362 -19.49 -15.31 -18.03
C SER A 362 -20.62 -15.66 -17.06
N THR A 363 -20.32 -16.55 -16.13
CA THR A 363 -21.15 -16.83 -14.96
C THR A 363 -20.28 -16.71 -13.71
N LYS A 364 -20.71 -15.91 -12.75
CA LYS A 364 -20.11 -15.86 -11.41
C LYS A 364 -20.96 -16.65 -10.44
N LYS A 365 -20.37 -17.59 -9.70
CA LYS A 365 -21.07 -18.40 -8.69
C LYS A 365 -20.47 -18.16 -7.32
N PHE A 366 -21.32 -17.88 -6.35
CA PHE A 366 -20.98 -17.81 -4.93
C PHE A 366 -21.57 -19.03 -4.24
N PHE A 367 -20.76 -19.73 -3.48
CA PHE A 367 -21.17 -20.87 -2.66
C PHE A 367 -21.18 -20.43 -1.21
N PHE A 368 -22.20 -20.85 -0.47
CA PHE A 368 -22.39 -20.50 0.93
C PHE A 368 -22.41 -21.75 1.80
N ASN A 369 -21.97 -21.62 3.05
CA ASN A 369 -22.23 -22.63 4.08
C ASN A 369 -23.62 -22.41 4.71
N LYS A 370 -24.03 -23.31 5.61
CA LYS A 370 -25.32 -23.22 6.33
C LYS A 370 -25.44 -21.97 7.21
N GLN A 371 -24.33 -21.34 7.57
CA GLN A 371 -24.26 -20.09 8.33
C GLN A 371 -24.36 -18.85 7.44
N GLY A 372 -24.45 -19.00 6.12
CA GLY A 372 -24.54 -17.88 5.17
C GLY A 372 -23.19 -17.24 4.83
N LEU A 373 -22.06 -17.86 5.21
CA LEU A 373 -20.72 -17.38 4.84
C LEU A 373 -20.34 -17.92 3.47
N VAL A 374 -19.73 -17.08 2.63
CA VAL A 374 -19.22 -17.47 1.31
C VAL A 374 -18.04 -18.42 1.48
N THR A 375 -18.14 -19.66 0.99
CA THR A 375 -17.06 -20.66 1.05
C THR A 375 -16.24 -20.72 -0.23
N ALA A 376 -16.85 -20.39 -1.37
CA ALA A 376 -16.14 -20.30 -2.64
C ALA A 376 -16.79 -19.29 -3.60
N VAL A 377 -15.97 -18.73 -4.50
CA VAL A 377 -16.41 -17.93 -5.64
C VAL A 377 -15.77 -18.46 -6.91
N GLU A 378 -16.59 -18.91 -7.85
CA GLU A 378 -16.15 -19.34 -9.17
C GLU A 378 -16.49 -18.30 -10.22
N THR A 379 -15.58 -18.06 -11.17
CA THR A 379 -15.86 -17.34 -12.41
C THR A 379 -15.64 -18.29 -13.58
N ARG A 380 -16.71 -18.52 -14.35
CA ARG A 380 -16.74 -19.36 -15.54
C ARG A 380 -16.93 -18.50 -16.78
N ASP A 381 -16.28 -18.86 -17.87
CA ASP A 381 -16.42 -18.15 -19.15
C ASP A 381 -17.75 -18.49 -19.86
N GLY A 382 -17.96 -17.88 -21.03
CA GLY A 382 -19.15 -18.12 -21.86
C GLY A 382 -19.37 -19.59 -22.24
N ASN A 383 -18.31 -20.41 -22.25
CA ASN A 383 -18.33 -21.85 -22.55
C ASN A 383 -18.38 -22.72 -21.27
N ASP A 384 -18.61 -22.12 -20.11
CA ASP A 384 -18.67 -22.77 -18.80
C ASP A 384 -17.34 -23.31 -18.26
N LYS A 385 -16.22 -22.92 -18.87
CA LYS A 385 -14.90 -23.29 -18.38
C LYS A 385 -14.53 -22.44 -17.17
N LEU A 386 -14.12 -23.09 -16.08
CA LEU A 386 -13.61 -22.42 -14.89
C LEU A 386 -12.33 -21.63 -15.24
N PHE A 387 -12.36 -20.33 -15.00
CA PHE A 387 -11.23 -19.43 -15.25
C PHE A 387 -10.57 -18.97 -13.94
N ARG A 388 -11.36 -18.82 -12.87
CA ARG A 388 -10.89 -18.39 -11.55
C ARG A 388 -11.75 -19.01 -10.47
N GLU A 389 -11.12 -19.47 -9.40
CA GLU A 389 -11.79 -19.90 -8.17
C GLU A 389 -11.12 -19.22 -6.97
N GLU A 390 -11.94 -18.78 -6.03
CA GLU A 390 -11.52 -18.30 -4.71
C GLU A 390 -12.15 -19.18 -3.65
N ARG A 391 -11.38 -19.68 -2.69
CA ARG A 391 -11.87 -20.48 -1.56
C ARG A 391 -11.63 -19.75 -0.25
N PHE A 392 -12.61 -19.79 0.63
CA PHE A 392 -12.62 -19.07 1.89
C PHE A 392 -12.71 -20.06 3.05
N THR A 393 -11.77 -19.98 3.98
CA THR A 393 -11.76 -20.81 5.19
C THR A 393 -11.97 -19.92 6.41
N TYR A 394 -12.81 -20.39 7.33
CA TYR A 394 -13.17 -19.69 8.55
C TYR A 394 -12.77 -20.50 9.79
N ASN A 395 -12.50 -19.82 10.89
CA ASN A 395 -12.34 -20.47 12.19
C ASN A 395 -13.70 -20.78 12.85
N GLU A 396 -13.67 -21.40 14.03
CA GLU A 396 -14.87 -21.74 14.82
C GLU A 396 -15.73 -20.53 15.21
N ASN A 397 -15.14 -19.33 15.25
CA ASN A 397 -15.83 -18.07 15.53
C ASN A 397 -16.34 -17.37 14.25
N ALA A 398 -16.40 -18.07 13.12
CA ALA A 398 -16.81 -17.54 11.81
C ALA A 398 -15.93 -16.38 11.30
N GLN A 399 -14.69 -16.26 11.78
CA GLN A 399 -13.74 -15.27 11.26
C GLN A 399 -12.97 -15.88 10.09
N LEU A 400 -12.88 -15.13 8.98
CA LEU A 400 -12.11 -15.55 7.80
C LEU A 400 -10.63 -15.66 8.17
N ILE A 401 -10.02 -16.83 7.98
CA ILE A 401 -8.61 -17.11 8.30
C ILE A 401 -7.74 -17.34 7.06
N LYS A 402 -8.33 -17.77 5.95
CA LYS A 402 -7.60 -18.07 4.72
C LYS A 402 -8.43 -17.77 3.48
N VAL A 403 -7.82 -17.16 2.47
CA VAL A 403 -8.37 -17.05 1.10
C VAL A 403 -7.37 -17.62 0.13
N GLU A 404 -7.78 -18.62 -0.66
CA GLU A 404 -6.94 -19.23 -1.70
C GLU A 404 -7.53 -18.88 -3.05
N LYS A 405 -6.73 -18.29 -3.96
CA LYS A 405 -7.19 -18.00 -5.32
C LYS A 405 -6.37 -18.80 -6.31
N THR A 406 -7.06 -19.64 -7.07
CA THR A 406 -6.50 -20.42 -8.16
C THR A 406 -6.82 -19.68 -9.46
N SER A 407 -5.81 -18.99 -10.00
CA SER A 407 -5.88 -18.32 -11.29
C SER A 407 -4.55 -18.52 -12.05
N ARG A 408 -4.28 -17.72 -13.09
CA ARG A 408 -2.94 -17.67 -13.71
C ARG A 408 -1.86 -17.20 -12.72
N GLU A 409 -2.25 -16.32 -11.80
CA GLU A 409 -1.48 -15.91 -10.63
C GLU A 409 -2.09 -16.60 -9.41
N SER A 410 -1.31 -17.46 -8.73
CA SER A 410 -1.76 -18.08 -7.49
C SER A 410 -1.47 -17.14 -6.33
N ASN A 411 -2.46 -16.86 -5.50
CA ASN A 411 -2.24 -16.16 -4.25
C ASN A 411 -2.98 -16.81 -3.08
N ILE A 412 -2.39 -16.65 -1.89
CA ILE A 412 -3.01 -17.02 -0.63
C ILE A 412 -2.91 -15.85 0.34
N ASP A 413 -4.04 -15.50 0.93
CA ASP A 413 -4.15 -14.50 1.99
C ASP A 413 -4.43 -15.21 3.32
N PHE A 414 -3.59 -15.01 4.34
CA PHE A 414 -3.77 -15.50 5.70
C PHE A 414 -4.18 -14.36 6.64
N HIS A 415 -5.26 -14.54 7.38
CA HIS A 415 -5.82 -13.52 8.27
C HIS A 415 -5.54 -13.88 9.73
N TYR A 416 -4.72 -13.09 10.39
CA TYR A 416 -4.31 -13.32 11.77
C TYR A 416 -5.03 -12.37 12.72
N TYR A 417 -5.65 -12.91 13.76
CA TYR A 417 -6.42 -12.17 14.76
C TYR A 417 -5.75 -12.19 16.13
N ASN A 418 -6.00 -11.16 16.92
CA ASN A 418 -5.80 -11.15 18.37
C ASN A 418 -7.18 -10.96 19.04
N GLY A 419 -7.81 -12.08 19.41
CA GLY A 419 -9.22 -12.11 19.80
C GLY A 419 -10.12 -11.66 18.63
N LYS A 420 -10.94 -10.64 18.84
CA LYS A 420 -11.81 -10.06 17.79
C LYS A 420 -11.10 -9.07 16.86
N LYS A 421 -9.86 -8.69 17.16
CA LYS A 421 -9.13 -7.67 16.39
C LYS A 421 -8.33 -8.33 15.28
N LEU A 422 -8.64 -8.00 14.02
CA LEU A 422 -7.74 -8.32 12.91
C LEU A 422 -6.40 -7.63 13.16
N ASN A 423 -5.34 -8.42 13.20
CA ASN A 423 -3.99 -7.98 13.58
C ASN A 423 -3.13 -7.74 12.35
N TYR A 424 -3.10 -8.70 11.42
CA TYR A 424 -2.51 -8.51 10.10
C TYR A 424 -3.04 -9.55 9.10
N ILE A 425 -2.92 -9.22 7.82
CA ILE A 425 -3.11 -10.15 6.70
C ILE A 425 -1.74 -10.40 6.06
N GLU A 426 -1.35 -11.65 5.89
CA GLU A 426 -0.17 -12.04 5.11
C GLU A 426 -0.61 -12.50 3.73
N LYS A 427 -0.10 -11.84 2.68
CA LYS A 427 -0.44 -12.12 1.29
C LYS A 427 0.78 -12.68 0.58
N VAL A 428 0.66 -13.90 0.09
CA VAL A 428 1.70 -14.61 -0.66
C VAL A 428 1.25 -14.68 -2.11
N TYR A 429 2.00 -14.03 -3.00
CA TYR A 429 1.76 -14.05 -4.44
C TYR A 429 2.86 -14.85 -5.11
N ILE A 430 2.49 -15.79 -5.97
CA ILE A 430 3.42 -16.53 -6.83
C ILE A 430 3.06 -16.24 -8.27
N ASP A 431 3.99 -15.60 -8.99
CA ASP A 431 3.92 -15.50 -10.44
C ASP A 431 4.37 -16.82 -11.06
N ASN A 432 3.45 -17.49 -11.75
CA ASN A 432 3.69 -18.77 -12.44
C ASN A 432 4.01 -18.58 -13.93
N ASP A 433 4.19 -17.36 -14.45
CA ASP A 433 4.47 -17.13 -15.87
C ASP A 433 5.91 -17.51 -16.23
N SER A 434 6.08 -18.61 -16.96
CA SER A 434 7.36 -19.18 -17.39
C SER A 434 8.12 -18.38 -18.45
N ARG A 435 7.68 -17.15 -18.75
CA ARG A 435 8.23 -16.31 -19.84
C ARG A 435 9.30 -15.32 -19.39
N TYR A 436 9.51 -15.16 -18.10
CA TYR A 436 10.61 -14.40 -17.51
C TYR A 436 11.44 -15.33 -16.63
N ASP A 437 12.72 -15.01 -16.41
CA ASP A 437 13.79 -15.79 -15.76
C ASP A 437 13.34 -16.89 -14.76
N GLU A 438 14.10 -17.99 -14.67
CA GLU A 438 13.89 -19.14 -13.76
C GLU A 438 13.78 -18.79 -12.25
N ASP A 439 13.93 -17.52 -11.89
CA ASP A 439 13.70 -16.96 -10.57
C ASP A 439 12.19 -16.79 -10.31
N LEU A 440 11.55 -17.81 -9.72
CA LEU A 440 10.14 -17.75 -9.32
C LEU A 440 9.87 -16.49 -8.48
N ASN A 441 9.06 -15.56 -9.02
CA ASN A 441 8.84 -14.24 -8.43
C ASN A 441 7.80 -14.31 -7.28
N VAL A 442 8.23 -14.78 -6.11
CA VAL A 442 7.40 -14.81 -4.90
C VAL A 442 7.40 -13.44 -4.22
N SER A 443 6.26 -12.77 -4.21
CA SER A 443 6.05 -11.54 -3.45
C SER A 443 5.29 -11.84 -2.16
N ILE A 444 5.90 -11.51 -1.02
CA ILE A 444 5.28 -11.70 0.30
C ILE A 444 5.10 -10.34 0.96
N ASN A 445 3.85 -10.02 1.26
CA ASN A 445 3.48 -8.73 1.82
C ASN A 445 2.62 -8.94 3.07
N GLN A 446 2.82 -8.12 4.09
CA GLN A 446 1.96 -8.10 5.27
C GLN A 446 1.23 -6.78 5.39
N GLU A 447 -0.07 -6.85 5.62
CA GLU A 447 -0.94 -5.71 5.86
C GLU A 447 -1.31 -5.68 7.34
N HIS A 448 -0.70 -4.77 8.11
CA HIS A 448 -0.87 -4.68 9.55
C HIS A 448 -1.94 -3.67 9.94
N PHE A 449 -2.78 -4.04 10.91
CA PHE A 449 -3.83 -3.20 11.45
C PHE A 449 -3.49 -2.76 12.89
N ILE A 450 -3.49 -1.46 13.13
CA ILE A 450 -3.08 -0.86 14.41
C ILE A 450 -4.20 0.06 14.89
N TYR A 451 -4.54 -0.03 16.18
CA TYR A 451 -5.63 0.76 16.77
C TYR A 451 -5.09 1.74 17.81
N ASN A 452 -5.58 2.99 17.80
CA ASN A 452 -5.30 3.99 18.83
C ASN A 452 -6.57 4.80 19.13
N GLY A 453 -7.33 4.36 20.14
CA GLY A 453 -8.62 4.94 20.49
C GLY A 453 -9.62 4.82 19.35
N ASN A 454 -10.11 5.95 18.84
CA ASN A 454 -11.05 6.03 17.73
C ASN A 454 -10.40 5.94 16.34
N TYR A 455 -9.13 5.55 16.23
CA TYR A 455 -8.40 5.39 14.97
C TYR A 455 -8.05 3.92 14.69
N ARG A 456 -8.10 3.54 13.42
CA ARG A 456 -7.50 2.33 12.87
C ARG A 456 -6.56 2.68 11.71
N TYR A 457 -5.30 2.30 11.85
CA TYR A 457 -4.27 2.42 10.82
C TYR A 457 -4.07 1.07 10.13
N GLN A 458 -3.73 1.13 8.85
CA GLN A 458 -3.45 0.02 7.97
C GLN A 458 -2.17 0.33 7.20
N VAL A 459 -1.18 -0.54 7.33
CA VAL A 459 0.13 -0.38 6.68
C VAL A 459 0.53 -1.65 5.96
N LYS A 460 0.98 -1.50 4.72
CA LYS A 460 1.53 -2.60 3.93
C LYS A 460 3.06 -2.62 4.09
N ILE A 461 3.61 -3.77 4.43
CA ILE A 461 5.04 -4.04 4.57
C ILE A 461 5.41 -5.13 3.57
N HIS A 462 6.34 -4.80 2.67
CA HIS A 462 6.92 -5.75 1.75
C HIS A 462 8.05 -6.50 2.48
N LEU A 463 7.88 -7.82 2.67
CA LEU A 463 8.85 -8.64 3.40
C LEU A 463 10.03 -9.04 2.51
N THR A 464 9.76 -9.24 1.23
CA THR A 464 10.74 -9.41 0.16
C THR A 464 10.55 -8.25 -0.82
N ASP A 465 11.64 -7.77 -1.45
CA ASP A 465 11.67 -6.65 -2.42
C ASP A 465 11.77 -5.23 -1.80
N GLU A 466 11.77 -4.19 -2.64
CA GLU A 466 11.88 -2.78 -2.26
C GLU A 466 10.76 -2.37 -1.29
N PHE A 467 11.15 -1.77 -0.16
CA PHE A 467 10.22 -1.20 0.81
C PHE A 467 10.21 0.31 0.68
N LYS A 468 9.04 0.88 0.41
CA LYS A 468 8.82 2.34 0.37
C LYS A 468 8.18 2.77 1.70
N PRO A 469 8.94 3.33 2.67
CA PRO A 469 8.43 3.63 4.02
C PRO A 469 7.36 4.74 4.03
N SER A 470 7.39 5.60 3.00
CA SER A 470 6.37 6.63 2.76
C SER A 470 5.09 6.09 2.08
N GLY A 471 5.06 4.81 1.72
CA GLY A 471 3.99 4.18 0.96
C GLY A 471 2.74 3.85 1.77
N TYR A 472 1.59 4.36 1.32
CA TYR A 472 0.23 3.84 1.53
C TYR A 472 -0.19 3.50 2.98
N GLN A 473 0.08 4.40 3.93
CA GLN A 473 -0.60 4.35 5.22
C GLN A 473 -2.06 4.79 5.04
N HIS A 474 -2.97 3.82 5.12
CA HIS A 474 -4.40 4.10 5.17
C HIS A 474 -4.79 4.18 6.63
N PHE A 475 -5.70 5.08 6.96
CA PHE A 475 -6.31 5.03 8.27
C PHE A 475 -7.74 5.53 8.18
N ARG A 476 -8.50 5.10 9.17
CA ARG A 476 -9.86 5.58 9.39
C ARG A 476 -10.08 5.91 10.85
N TYR A 477 -10.98 6.83 11.10
CA TYR A 477 -11.29 7.28 12.44
C TYR A 477 -12.73 7.74 12.60
N LEU A 478 -13.21 7.63 13.83
CA LEU A 478 -14.57 7.99 14.21
C LEU A 478 -14.58 9.37 14.87
N LYS A 479 -15.48 10.25 14.47
CA LYS A 479 -15.86 11.44 15.23
C LYS A 479 -17.37 11.42 15.42
N GLU A 480 -17.86 12.15 16.42
CA GLU A 480 -19.27 12.11 16.87
C GLU A 480 -20.30 12.01 15.73
N ASN A 481 -20.14 12.82 14.68
CA ASN A 481 -21.02 12.84 13.50
C ASN A 481 -20.26 12.64 12.18
N LYS A 482 -19.12 11.92 12.19
CA LYS A 482 -18.33 11.69 10.96
C LYS A 482 -17.61 10.34 10.97
N TYR A 483 -17.62 9.68 9.82
CA TYR A 483 -16.72 8.58 9.50
C TYR A 483 -15.64 9.08 8.55
N CYS A 484 -14.39 9.08 8.99
CA CYS A 484 -13.31 9.70 8.24
C CYS A 484 -12.21 8.71 7.88
N THR A 485 -11.56 8.94 6.75
CA THR A 485 -10.33 8.30 6.30
C THR A 485 -9.20 9.32 6.18
N ASN A 486 -8.06 8.90 5.63
CA ASN A 486 -7.00 9.81 5.23
C ASN A 486 -7.34 10.66 3.99
N SER A 487 -8.41 10.34 3.27
CA SER A 487 -8.77 10.95 1.98
C SER A 487 -10.13 11.65 1.97
N TYR A 488 -11.03 11.32 2.90
CA TYR A 488 -12.38 11.92 2.97
C TYR A 488 -13.04 11.74 4.33
N CYS A 489 -14.17 12.42 4.55
CA CYS A 489 -15.07 12.22 5.67
C CYS A 489 -16.53 12.17 5.19
N LEU A 490 -17.25 11.11 5.54
CA LEU A 490 -18.71 11.07 5.50
C LEU A 490 -19.26 11.94 6.64
N LEU A 491 -20.18 12.83 6.32
CA LEU A 491 -20.84 13.72 7.26
C LEU A 491 -22.20 13.12 7.62
N LEU A 492 -22.47 13.00 8.92
CA LEU A 492 -23.71 12.42 9.43
C LEU A 492 -24.60 13.51 10.03
N ASN A 493 -25.92 13.39 9.85
CA ASN A 493 -26.90 14.18 10.59
C ASN A 493 -27.13 13.61 12.01
N GLU A 494 -28.09 14.17 12.74
CA GLU A 494 -28.45 13.72 14.10
C GLU A 494 -29.00 12.29 14.14
N ASN A 495 -29.65 11.85 13.06
CA ASN A 495 -30.19 10.49 12.89
C ASN A 495 -29.15 9.47 12.41
N LYS A 496 -27.89 9.90 12.20
CA LYS A 496 -26.79 9.12 11.61
C LYS A 496 -26.94 8.80 10.11
N ASP A 497 -27.77 9.53 9.40
CA ASP A 497 -27.83 9.47 7.94
C ASP A 497 -26.69 10.27 7.32
N VAL A 498 -26.17 9.79 6.20
CA VAL A 498 -25.14 10.49 5.44
C VAL A 498 -25.78 11.64 4.66
N VAL A 499 -25.26 12.85 4.87
CA VAL A 499 -25.74 14.08 4.21
C VAL A 499 -24.71 14.71 3.27
N GLY A 500 -23.53 14.11 3.15
CA GLY A 500 -22.49 14.57 2.24
C GLY A 500 -21.12 13.98 2.54
N VAL A 501 -20.18 14.26 1.63
CA VAL A 501 -18.78 13.83 1.72
C VAL A 501 -17.86 15.02 1.58
N ARG A 502 -17.00 15.20 2.58
CA ARG A 502 -15.86 16.11 2.46
C ARG A 502 -14.64 15.35 1.97
N LEU A 503 -14.12 15.66 0.80
CA LEU A 503 -12.84 15.13 0.33
C LEU A 503 -11.67 15.96 0.86
N GLU A 504 -10.54 15.33 1.15
CA GLU A 504 -9.29 16.01 1.52
C GLU A 504 -8.59 16.61 0.28
N ARG A 505 -8.84 16.05 -0.91
CA ARG A 505 -8.43 16.59 -2.21
C ARG A 505 -9.58 16.45 -3.20
N GLY A 506 -9.85 17.50 -3.97
CA GLY A 506 -10.94 17.55 -4.94
C GLY A 506 -12.22 18.17 -4.36
N SER A 507 -13.29 18.09 -5.15
CA SER A 507 -14.59 18.69 -4.84
C SER A 507 -15.36 17.86 -3.82
N PRO A 508 -16.12 18.47 -2.90
CA PRO A 508 -17.03 17.71 -2.04
C PRO A 508 -18.06 16.94 -2.87
N MET A 509 -18.69 15.94 -2.26
CA MET A 509 -19.85 15.27 -2.83
C MET A 509 -21.08 15.63 -2.00
N ASP A 510 -22.10 16.14 -2.67
CA ASP A 510 -23.39 16.37 -2.03
C ASP A 510 -24.25 15.12 -2.21
N ILE A 511 -24.88 14.68 -1.12
CA ILE A 511 -25.67 13.44 -1.10
C ILE A 511 -27.01 13.74 -0.45
N LEU A 512 -28.07 13.40 -1.16
CA LEU A 512 -29.41 13.29 -0.61
C LEU A 512 -29.69 11.83 -0.29
N THR A 513 -30.11 11.55 0.94
CA THR A 513 -30.51 10.21 1.39
C THR A 513 -32.00 10.18 1.77
N ASN A 514 -32.63 9.01 1.67
CA ASN A 514 -33.97 8.77 2.21
C ASN A 514 -33.90 8.45 3.72
N GLU A 515 -35.07 8.18 4.32
CA GLU A 515 -35.20 7.82 5.75
C GLU A 515 -34.50 6.51 6.14
N ASN A 516 -34.11 5.68 5.16
CA ASN A 516 -33.35 4.45 5.37
C ASN A 516 -31.85 4.65 5.10
N ASN A 517 -31.37 5.90 4.99
CA ASN A 517 -29.99 6.26 4.66
C ASN A 517 -29.51 5.70 3.30
N GLN A 518 -30.43 5.43 2.38
CA GLN A 518 -30.14 5.03 1.02
C GLN A 518 -29.99 6.29 0.16
N ALA A 519 -28.99 6.33 -0.72
CA ALA A 519 -28.75 7.46 -1.60
C ALA A 519 -29.93 7.65 -2.55
N VAL A 520 -30.47 8.86 -2.69
CA VAL A 520 -31.51 9.20 -3.66
C VAL A 520 -30.91 10.02 -4.79
N GLU A 521 -30.06 11.00 -4.44
CA GLU A 521 -29.28 11.76 -5.40
C GLU A 521 -27.86 11.96 -4.89
N SER A 522 -26.89 12.01 -5.81
CA SER A 522 -25.53 12.43 -5.48
C SER A 522 -24.93 13.29 -6.59
N PHE A 523 -24.17 14.30 -6.17
CA PHE A 523 -23.48 15.23 -7.05
C PHE A 523 -21.98 15.19 -6.77
N LEU A 524 -21.18 14.88 -7.79
CA LEU A 524 -19.74 14.71 -7.69
C LEU A 524 -19.03 15.62 -8.71
N ASP A 525 -17.82 16.07 -8.34
CA ASP A 525 -16.93 16.89 -9.19
C ASP A 525 -17.61 18.18 -9.72
N TYR A 526 -18.12 19.01 -8.81
CA TYR A 526 -18.85 20.25 -9.14
C TYR A 526 -20.07 20.00 -10.05
N ASP A 527 -20.90 19.02 -9.66
CA ASP A 527 -22.12 18.59 -10.38
C ASP A 527 -21.86 18.04 -11.79
N ARG A 528 -20.61 17.75 -12.14
CA ARG A 528 -20.24 17.12 -13.41
C ARG A 528 -20.81 15.72 -13.53
N HIS A 529 -20.85 14.99 -12.42
CA HIS A 529 -21.47 13.68 -12.33
C HIS A 529 -22.65 13.77 -11.39
N HIS A 530 -23.83 13.40 -11.90
CA HIS A 530 -25.06 13.34 -11.11
C HIS A 530 -25.66 11.95 -11.22
N HIS A 531 -25.92 11.32 -10.07
CA HIS A 531 -26.52 10.00 -9.97
C HIS A 531 -27.85 10.09 -9.24
N GLN A 532 -28.88 9.45 -9.80
CA GLN A 532 -30.22 9.36 -9.23
C GLN A 532 -30.57 7.90 -9.01
N PHE A 533 -31.07 7.60 -7.81
CA PHE A 533 -31.45 6.28 -7.38
C PHE A 533 -32.94 6.29 -7.06
N SER A 534 -33.66 5.26 -7.50
CA SER A 534 -35.07 5.07 -7.14
C SER A 534 -35.26 3.73 -6.44
N TYR A 535 -36.29 3.69 -5.59
CA TYR A 535 -36.60 2.54 -4.75
C TYR A 535 -38.10 2.22 -4.84
N ASP A 536 -38.46 0.96 -4.61
CA ASP A 536 -39.86 0.55 -4.45
C ASP A 536 -40.36 0.72 -3.01
N ASP A 537 -41.64 0.41 -2.78
CA ASP A 537 -42.30 0.51 -1.48
C ASP A 537 -41.72 -0.48 -0.43
N GLN A 538 -40.92 -1.46 -0.86
CA GLN A 538 -40.18 -2.39 -0.01
C GLN A 538 -38.73 -1.94 0.21
N ASN A 539 -38.37 -0.72 -0.19
CA ASN A 539 -37.02 -0.13 -0.12
C ASN A 539 -35.97 -0.88 -0.96
N ARG A 540 -36.39 -1.58 -2.01
CA ARG A 540 -35.49 -2.24 -2.95
C ARG A 540 -35.15 -1.30 -4.10
N ILE A 541 -33.89 -1.29 -4.53
CA ILE A 541 -33.44 -0.40 -5.61
C ILE A 541 -34.12 -0.78 -6.93
N LEU A 542 -34.74 0.18 -7.61
CA LEU A 542 -35.40 -0.01 -8.90
C LEU A 542 -34.55 0.44 -10.08
N GLU A 543 -33.88 1.59 -9.92
CA GLU A 543 -33.13 2.21 -11.01
C GLU A 543 -31.96 3.04 -10.48
N LEU A 544 -30.84 3.03 -11.21
CA LEU A 544 -29.77 4.03 -11.12
C LEU A 544 -29.62 4.71 -12.48
N ARG A 545 -29.85 6.03 -12.52
CA ARG A 545 -29.52 6.89 -13.66
C ARG A 545 -28.29 7.72 -13.36
N SER A 546 -27.33 7.72 -14.27
CA SER A 546 -26.16 8.59 -14.21
C SER A 546 -26.12 9.54 -15.39
N THR A 547 -25.89 10.81 -15.11
CA THR A 547 -25.63 11.84 -16.11
C THR A 547 -24.23 12.40 -15.92
N HIS A 548 -23.56 12.68 -17.05
CA HIS A 548 -22.23 13.28 -17.09
C HIS A 548 -22.29 14.54 -17.95
N ASP A 549 -21.93 15.71 -17.41
CA ASP A 549 -21.99 16.98 -18.13
C ASP A 549 -23.38 17.20 -18.79
N ARG A 550 -24.45 16.81 -18.08
CA ARG A 550 -25.87 16.81 -18.52
C ARG A 550 -26.19 15.91 -19.72
N SER A 551 -25.26 15.05 -20.13
CA SER A 551 -25.50 13.98 -21.09
C SER A 551 -25.84 12.67 -20.37
N ASN A 552 -26.74 11.87 -20.96
CA ASN A 552 -27.08 10.56 -20.40
C ASN A 552 -25.86 9.65 -20.45
N GLY A 553 -25.45 9.15 -19.29
CA GLY A 553 -24.34 8.21 -19.15
C GLY A 553 -24.85 6.77 -19.06
N LEU A 554 -25.01 6.30 -17.82
CA LEU A 554 -25.37 4.93 -17.47
C LEU A 554 -26.83 4.87 -17.02
N ASN A 555 -27.55 3.83 -17.43
CA ASN A 555 -28.82 3.45 -16.80
C ASN A 555 -28.76 2.00 -16.33
N VAL A 556 -29.17 1.74 -15.09
CA VAL A 556 -29.25 0.40 -14.51
C VAL A 556 -30.65 0.18 -13.98
N ASN A 557 -31.37 -0.82 -14.48
CA ASN A 557 -32.72 -1.17 -14.04
C ASN A 557 -32.71 -2.52 -13.33
N TYR A 558 -33.54 -2.66 -12.29
CA TYR A 558 -33.68 -3.84 -11.48
C TYR A 558 -35.09 -4.41 -11.61
N GLU A 559 -35.18 -5.64 -12.11
CA GLU A 559 -36.44 -6.36 -12.34
C GLU A 559 -36.55 -7.50 -11.34
N TYR A 560 -37.33 -7.27 -10.28
CA TYR A 560 -37.62 -8.28 -9.25
C TYR A 560 -38.72 -9.24 -9.70
N SER A 561 -38.59 -10.50 -9.28
CA SER A 561 -39.56 -11.57 -9.53
C SER A 561 -39.95 -12.26 -8.23
N ASP A 562 -41.19 -12.75 -8.17
CA ASP A 562 -41.68 -13.57 -7.04
C ASP A 562 -41.06 -14.98 -7.05
N SER A 563 -40.31 -15.34 -8.10
CA SER A 563 -39.60 -16.62 -8.18
C SER A 563 -38.48 -16.69 -7.14
N PRO A 564 -38.52 -17.64 -6.18
CA PRO A 564 -37.47 -17.76 -5.18
C PRO A 564 -36.13 -18.20 -5.77
N THR A 565 -36.12 -18.86 -6.93
CA THR A 565 -34.92 -19.40 -7.58
C THR A 565 -34.36 -18.49 -8.67
N GLN A 566 -35.13 -17.53 -9.15
CA GLN A 566 -34.66 -16.50 -10.09
C GLN A 566 -35.28 -15.15 -9.71
N PRO A 567 -34.80 -14.55 -8.60
CA PRO A 567 -35.50 -13.43 -7.97
C PRO A 567 -35.20 -12.07 -8.61
N LEU A 568 -34.16 -11.96 -9.45
CA LEU A 568 -33.69 -10.67 -9.96
C LEU A 568 -33.04 -10.77 -11.33
N ILE A 569 -33.35 -9.79 -12.18
CA ILE A 569 -32.59 -9.46 -13.39
C ILE A 569 -32.15 -8.00 -13.29
N ILE A 570 -30.88 -7.72 -13.50
CA ILE A 570 -30.36 -6.34 -13.59
C ILE A 570 -30.02 -6.06 -15.05
N LYS A 571 -30.51 -4.95 -15.61
CA LYS A 571 -30.22 -4.50 -16.97
C LYS A 571 -29.38 -3.23 -16.93
N GLU A 572 -28.19 -3.27 -17.49
CA GLU A 572 -27.27 -2.14 -17.58
C GLU A 572 -27.14 -1.67 -19.02
N GLU A 573 -27.62 -0.46 -19.29
CA GLU A 573 -27.58 0.20 -20.58
C GLU A 573 -26.48 1.25 -20.61
N GLN A 574 -25.59 1.16 -21.60
CA GLN A 574 -24.57 2.17 -21.85
C GLN A 574 -24.81 2.73 -23.26
N ARG A 575 -25.24 4.00 -23.35
CA ARG A 575 -25.52 4.63 -24.65
C ARG A 575 -24.22 4.79 -25.44
N SER A 576 -24.11 4.10 -26.57
CA SER A 576 -23.16 4.39 -27.65
C SER A 576 -23.92 4.99 -28.82
N TYR A 577 -23.28 5.89 -29.57
CA TYR A 577 -23.88 6.77 -30.59
C TYR A 577 -24.63 6.08 -31.75
N SER A 578 -24.64 4.74 -31.85
CA SER A 578 -25.31 4.03 -32.95
C SER A 578 -25.97 2.68 -32.63
N ASN A 579 -25.72 2.05 -31.47
CA ASN A 579 -26.21 0.69 -31.18
C ASN A 579 -26.81 0.62 -29.76
N VAL A 580 -27.90 -0.13 -29.58
CA VAL A 580 -28.40 -0.52 -28.26
C VAL A 580 -27.54 -1.67 -27.77
N ASN A 581 -26.55 -1.36 -26.94
CA ASN A 581 -25.77 -2.35 -26.22
C ASN A 581 -26.21 -2.33 -24.75
N TYR A 582 -26.62 -3.48 -24.23
CA TYR A 582 -26.92 -3.60 -22.82
C TYR A 582 -26.45 -4.95 -22.27
N ARG A 583 -26.20 -4.99 -20.97
CA ARG A 583 -25.83 -6.18 -20.23
C ARG A 583 -26.97 -6.59 -19.32
N GLU A 584 -27.29 -7.87 -19.32
CA GLU A 584 -28.20 -8.46 -18.34
C GLU A 584 -27.41 -9.31 -17.35
N TYR A 585 -27.72 -9.12 -16.07
CA TYR A 585 -27.23 -9.96 -14.98
C TYR A 585 -28.41 -10.73 -14.41
N ILE A 586 -28.46 -12.03 -14.69
CA ILE A 586 -29.55 -12.90 -14.23
C ILE A 586 -29.13 -13.60 -12.95
N TYR A 587 -29.82 -13.31 -11.84
CA TYR A 587 -29.56 -13.89 -10.54
C TYR A 587 -30.36 -15.16 -10.37
N ARG A 588 -29.71 -16.25 -9.98
CA ARG A 588 -30.35 -17.51 -9.61
C ARG A 588 -29.88 -17.97 -8.24
N LEU A 589 -30.84 -18.40 -7.42
CA LEU A 589 -30.60 -18.90 -6.07
C LEU A 589 -30.94 -20.39 -5.98
N GLU A 590 -30.05 -21.13 -5.33
CA GLU A 590 -30.28 -22.49 -4.86
C GLU A 590 -30.23 -22.50 -3.34
N PHE A 591 -31.08 -23.28 -2.69
CA PHE A 591 -31.20 -23.33 -1.23
C PHE A 591 -30.81 -24.71 -0.71
N TYR A 592 -30.38 -24.77 0.56
CA TYR A 592 -30.21 -26.05 1.23
C TYR A 592 -31.54 -26.81 1.32
N ASN A 593 -31.52 -28.10 0.99
CA ASN A 593 -32.64 -28.99 1.30
C ASN A 593 -32.69 -29.18 2.83
N HIS A 594 -33.86 -28.94 3.42
CA HIS A 594 -34.10 -29.11 4.85
C HIS A 594 -34.02 -30.58 5.27
#